data_AF-A0A2N2P2P7-F1
#
_entry.id   AF-A0A2N2P2P7-F1
#
_cell.length_a   1.000
_cell.length_b   1.000
_cell.length_c   1.000
_cell.angle_alpha   90.00
_cell.angle_beta   90.00
_cell.angle_gamma   90.00
#
_symmetry.space_group_name_H-M   'P 1'
#
loop_
_entity.id
_entity.type
_entity.pdbx_description
1 polymer ?
#
loop_
_entity_poly.entity_id
_entity_poly.type
_entity_poly.pdbx_seq_one_letter_code
_entity_poly.pdbx_strand_id
1 'polypeptide(L)'
;MTRLILLSDVGSILALEVAQPAEELLQALNRGEWTPPDSFGCLLNKARLRCMRAVILGGWVVALVDPAGLEARSDPLESEVHQSKLSPRQHQILNLLAQGLTNKQIAQQLSLSQRTVNLHIAEIKNKMSAQTNAQSVNRAMALGYCRPFMRKRKA
;
A
#
# COMPACT_ATOMS: atom_id res chain seq x y z
N MET A 1 -8.63 9.20 -20.66
CA MET A 1 -7.95 9.43 -19.37
C MET A 1 -9.02 9.52 -18.29
N THR A 2 -9.10 8.54 -17.42
CA THR A 2 -10.09 8.42 -16.34
C THR A 2 -9.39 8.53 -15.00
N ARG A 3 -9.97 9.30 -14.07
CA ARG A 3 -9.46 9.39 -12.70
C ARG A 3 -10.06 8.28 -11.84
N LEU A 4 -9.22 7.42 -11.30
CA LEU A 4 -9.57 6.32 -10.42
C LEU A 4 -9.24 6.68 -8.97
N ILE A 5 -10.20 6.54 -8.08
CA ILE A 5 -9.99 6.56 -6.63
C ILE A 5 -10.15 5.14 -6.09
N LEU A 6 -9.15 4.66 -5.37
CA LEU A 6 -9.09 3.35 -4.75
C LEU A 6 -9.07 3.51 -3.24
N LEU A 7 -10.06 2.92 -2.58
CA LEU A 7 -10.22 2.91 -1.14
C LEU A 7 -9.80 1.52 -0.64
N SER A 8 -8.54 1.40 -0.24
CA SER A 8 -7.95 0.09 0.09
C SER A 8 -8.31 -0.37 1.51
N ASP A 9 -8.45 0.55 2.46
CA ASP A 9 -8.77 0.30 3.88
C ASP A 9 -9.24 1.59 4.60
N VAL A 10 -9.40 1.54 5.93
CA VAL A 10 -9.96 2.62 6.80
C VAL A 10 -9.11 3.90 6.84
N GLY A 11 -8.03 4.02 6.06
CA GLY A 11 -7.21 5.24 6.07
C GLY A 11 -6.46 5.56 4.78
N SER A 12 -6.49 4.70 3.77
CA SER A 12 -5.67 4.89 2.57
C SER A 12 -6.54 5.08 1.33
N ILE A 13 -6.42 6.26 0.74
CA ILE A 13 -7.03 6.61 -0.55
C ILE A 13 -5.90 6.71 -1.59
N LEU A 14 -6.01 5.97 -2.67
CA LEU A 14 -5.10 6.03 -3.82
C LEU A 14 -5.83 6.71 -4.97
N ALA A 15 -5.23 7.74 -5.57
CA ALA A 15 -5.74 8.39 -6.77
C ALA A 15 -4.81 8.10 -7.95
N LEU A 16 -5.36 7.62 -9.06
CA LEU A 16 -4.62 7.25 -10.27
C LEU A 16 -5.26 7.88 -11.50
N GLU A 17 -4.44 8.25 -12.48
CA GLU A 17 -4.89 8.54 -13.83
C GLU A 17 -4.68 7.30 -14.70
N VAL A 18 -5.78 6.81 -15.29
CA VAL A 18 -5.79 5.60 -16.11
C VAL A 18 -6.10 5.98 -17.55
N ALA A 19 -5.33 5.44 -18.51
CA ALA A 19 -5.50 5.75 -19.92
C ALA A 19 -6.80 5.22 -20.54
N GLN A 20 -7.46 4.27 -19.87
CA GLN A 20 -8.71 3.63 -20.30
C GLN A 20 -9.95 4.53 -20.06
N PRO A 21 -11.02 4.38 -20.86
CA PRO A 21 -12.31 5.04 -20.61
C PRO A 21 -12.99 4.48 -19.35
N ALA A 22 -13.86 5.27 -18.73
CA ALA A 22 -14.43 4.96 -17.42
C ALA A 22 -15.28 3.69 -17.41
N GLU A 23 -16.03 3.42 -18.49
CA GLU A 23 -16.86 2.20 -18.62
C GLU A 23 -16.03 0.93 -18.72
N GLU A 24 -14.98 0.94 -19.54
CA GLU A 24 -14.07 -0.19 -19.68
C GLU A 24 -13.34 -0.46 -18.35
N LEU A 25 -12.88 0.60 -17.69
CA LEU A 25 -12.25 0.52 -16.37
C LEU A 25 -13.22 -0.04 -15.32
N LEU A 26 -14.47 0.43 -15.29
CA LEU A 26 -15.53 -0.07 -14.40
C LEU A 26 -15.75 -1.58 -14.58
N GLN A 27 -15.89 -2.03 -15.83
CA GLN A 27 -16.10 -3.44 -16.13
C GLN A 27 -14.89 -4.29 -15.73
N ALA A 28 -13.68 -3.85 -16.07
CA ALA A 28 -12.45 -4.57 -15.73
C ALA A 28 -12.25 -4.70 -14.21
N LEU A 29 -12.54 -3.64 -13.45
CA LEU A 29 -12.46 -3.65 -11.99
C LEU A 29 -13.50 -4.59 -11.37
N ASN A 30 -14.77 -4.52 -11.81
CA ASN A 30 -15.84 -5.38 -11.29
C ASN A 30 -15.67 -6.86 -11.68
N ARG A 31 -14.96 -7.15 -12.78
CA ARG A 31 -14.59 -8.53 -13.16
C ARG A 31 -13.32 -9.03 -12.45
N GLY A 32 -12.57 -8.15 -11.78
CA GLY A 32 -11.29 -8.48 -11.17
C GLY A 32 -10.17 -8.77 -12.18
N GLU A 33 -10.35 -8.31 -13.42
CA GLU A 33 -9.41 -8.52 -14.53
C GLU A 33 -8.47 -7.32 -14.72
N TRP A 34 -8.78 -6.18 -14.10
CA TRP A 34 -7.96 -5.00 -14.19
C TRP A 34 -6.56 -5.22 -13.62
N THR A 35 -5.54 -4.97 -14.44
CA THR A 35 -4.14 -5.03 -14.02
C THR A 35 -3.66 -3.64 -13.60
N PRO A 36 -3.29 -3.44 -12.32
CA PRO A 36 -2.71 -2.20 -11.87
C PRO A 36 -1.36 -1.92 -12.56
N PRO A 37 -0.96 -0.64 -12.71
CA PRO A 37 0.40 -0.30 -13.08
C PRO A 37 1.41 -0.95 -12.11
N ASP A 38 2.64 -1.23 -12.55
CA ASP A 38 3.65 -1.97 -11.76
C ASP A 38 3.90 -1.40 -10.35
N SER A 39 3.71 -0.09 -10.20
CA SER A 39 3.76 0.63 -8.94
C SER A 39 2.69 0.21 -7.91
N PHE A 40 1.64 -0.49 -8.32
CA PHE A 40 0.48 -0.82 -7.50
C PHE A 40 0.21 -2.34 -7.44
N GLY A 41 0.95 -3.16 -8.19
CA GLY A 41 0.81 -4.62 -8.16
C GLY A 41 1.06 -5.25 -6.78
N CYS A 42 1.88 -4.60 -5.94
CA CYS A 42 2.04 -5.03 -4.55
C CYS A 42 0.78 -4.75 -3.69
N LEU A 43 0.09 -3.63 -3.93
CA LEU A 43 -1.08 -3.17 -3.16
C LEU A 43 -2.36 -3.93 -3.48
N LEU A 44 -2.50 -4.36 -4.74
CA LEU A 44 -3.70 -4.90 -5.34
C LEU A 44 -3.40 -6.29 -5.91
N ASN A 45 -3.31 -7.29 -5.01
CA ASN A 45 -3.17 -8.68 -5.41
C ASN A 45 -4.47 -9.19 -6.09
N LYS A 46 -4.40 -10.37 -6.74
CA LYS A 46 -5.56 -10.98 -7.42
C LYS A 46 -6.76 -11.20 -6.49
N ALA A 47 -6.52 -11.52 -5.22
CA ALA A 47 -7.59 -11.69 -4.24
C ALA A 47 -8.35 -10.38 -4.01
N ARG A 48 -7.62 -9.28 -3.79
CA ARG A 48 -8.18 -7.95 -3.55
C ARG A 48 -8.92 -7.39 -4.76
N LEU A 49 -8.40 -7.62 -5.97
CA LEU A 49 -9.06 -7.23 -7.22
C LEU A 49 -10.41 -7.94 -7.41
N ARG A 50 -10.52 -9.22 -7.03
CA ARG A 50 -11.77 -10.00 -7.15
C ARG A 50 -12.84 -9.60 -6.15
N CYS A 51 -12.45 -8.99 -5.04
CA CYS A 51 -13.37 -8.51 -4.00
C CYS A 51 -13.66 -7.01 -4.15
N MET A 52 -13.21 -6.40 -5.24
CA MET A 52 -13.36 -4.98 -5.47
C MET A 52 -14.68 -4.69 -6.20
N ARG A 53 -15.32 -3.61 -5.80
CA ARG A 53 -16.50 -3.06 -6.45
C ARG A 53 -16.19 -1.65 -6.87
N ALA A 54 -16.50 -1.33 -8.12
CA ALA A 54 -16.30 -0.01 -8.69
C ALA A 54 -17.63 0.60 -9.13
N VAL A 55 -17.72 1.93 -9.03
CA VAL A 55 -18.86 2.75 -9.48
C VAL A 55 -18.33 4.00 -10.19
N ILE A 56 -19.05 4.48 -11.20
CA ILE A 56 -18.76 5.76 -11.86
C ILE A 56 -19.50 6.87 -11.11
N LEU A 57 -18.77 7.91 -10.71
CA LEU A 57 -19.30 9.14 -10.13
C LEU A 57 -18.82 10.33 -10.98
N GLY A 58 -19.66 10.73 -11.93
CA GLY A 58 -19.31 11.74 -12.92
C GLY A 58 -18.11 11.30 -13.76
N GLY A 59 -17.02 12.07 -13.75
CA GLY A 59 -15.77 11.74 -14.46
C GLY A 59 -14.80 10.83 -13.70
N TRP A 60 -15.22 10.29 -12.54
CA TRP A 60 -14.36 9.48 -11.67
C TRP A 60 -14.86 8.05 -11.61
N VAL A 61 -13.94 7.10 -11.53
CA VAL A 61 -14.22 5.73 -11.11
C VAL A 61 -13.79 5.60 -9.66
N VAL A 62 -14.69 5.15 -8.80
CA VAL A 62 -14.39 4.89 -7.38
C VAL A 62 -14.45 3.40 -7.15
N ALA A 63 -13.34 2.82 -6.73
CA ALA A 63 -13.19 1.41 -6.40
C ALA A 63 -13.04 1.24 -4.89
N LEU A 64 -13.85 0.35 -4.34
CA LEU A 64 -13.90 -0.03 -2.93
C LEU A 64 -13.58 -1.52 -2.83
N VAL A 65 -12.76 -1.90 -1.86
CA VAL A 65 -12.57 -3.31 -1.51
C VAL A 65 -13.67 -3.68 -0.53
N ASP A 66 -14.48 -4.70 -0.86
CA ASP A 66 -15.51 -5.20 0.04
C ASP A 66 -14.87 -5.92 1.23
N PRO A 67 -14.97 -5.40 2.47
CA PRO A 67 -14.32 -6.01 3.62
C PRO A 67 -14.89 -7.41 3.93
N ALA A 68 -16.16 -7.67 3.63
CA ALA A 68 -16.76 -8.99 3.83
C ALA A 68 -16.18 -10.03 2.85
N GLY A 69 -15.79 -9.58 1.64
CA GLY A 69 -15.13 -10.42 0.64
C GLY A 69 -13.67 -10.74 0.98
N LEU A 70 -13.02 -9.94 1.82
CA LEU A 70 -11.63 -10.15 2.26
C LEU A 70 -11.57 -11.17 3.41
N GLU A 71 -12.47 -11.06 4.39
CA GLU A 71 -12.55 -11.94 5.57
C GLU A 71 -13.01 -13.36 5.22
N ALA A 72 -13.91 -13.52 4.24
CA ALA A 72 -14.39 -14.83 3.80
C ALA A 72 -13.37 -15.62 2.97
N ARG A 73 -12.26 -14.99 2.57
CA ARG A 73 -11.24 -15.52 1.66
C ARG A 73 -9.81 -15.30 2.13
N SER A 74 -9.60 -14.89 3.38
CA SER A 74 -8.29 -14.92 4.01
C SER A 74 -7.83 -16.37 4.14
N ASP A 75 -7.26 -16.92 3.06
CA ASP A 75 -6.43 -18.11 3.12
C ASP A 75 -5.30 -17.83 4.13
N PRO A 76 -5.08 -18.69 5.14
CA PRO A 76 -4.00 -18.54 6.12
C PRO A 76 -2.62 -18.31 5.47
N LEU A 77 -2.43 -18.86 4.26
CA LEU A 77 -1.23 -18.68 3.44
C LEU A 77 -0.97 -17.22 3.00
N GLU A 78 -1.99 -16.39 2.78
CA GLU A 78 -1.74 -15.01 2.31
C GLU A 78 -1.16 -14.11 3.42
N SER A 79 -1.51 -14.35 4.68
CA SER A 79 -0.93 -13.62 5.82
C SER A 79 0.56 -13.94 5.99
N GLU A 80 0.97 -15.18 5.73
CA GLU A 80 2.37 -15.62 5.75
C GLU A 80 3.18 -15.08 4.56
N VAL A 81 2.59 -15.02 3.35
CA VAL A 81 3.25 -14.48 2.15
C VAL A 81 3.51 -12.97 2.24
N HIS A 82 2.66 -12.22 2.94
CA HIS A 82 2.92 -10.82 3.25
C HIS A 82 4.04 -10.73 4.31
N GLN A 83 3.94 -11.42 5.45
CA GLN A 83 4.97 -11.34 6.50
C GLN A 83 6.37 -11.79 6.06
N SER A 84 6.49 -12.65 5.05
CA SER A 84 7.76 -13.20 4.57
C SER A 84 8.57 -12.28 3.64
N LYS A 85 8.03 -11.14 3.16
CA LYS A 85 8.82 -10.23 2.30
C LYS A 85 9.78 -9.33 3.06
N LEU A 86 9.45 -8.84 4.25
CA LEU A 86 10.32 -7.95 5.02
C LEU A 86 11.00 -8.68 6.18
N SER A 87 12.30 -8.44 6.37
CA SER A 87 13.00 -8.98 7.55
C SER A 87 12.50 -8.31 8.83
N PRO A 88 12.68 -8.92 10.02
CA PRO A 88 12.32 -8.30 11.30
C PRO A 88 12.94 -6.91 11.47
N ARG A 89 14.18 -6.73 11.00
CA ARG A 89 14.87 -5.44 11.06
C ARG A 89 14.25 -4.41 10.13
N GLN A 90 13.87 -4.82 8.93
CA GLN A 90 13.18 -3.95 7.97
C GLN A 90 11.82 -3.50 8.50
N HIS A 91 11.07 -4.38 9.18
CA HIS A 91 9.82 -4.00 9.86
C HIS A 91 10.02 -2.93 10.94
N GLN A 92 11.06 -3.08 11.78
CA GLN A 92 11.38 -2.07 12.81
C GLN A 92 11.66 -0.71 12.18
N ILE A 93 12.49 -0.68 11.13
CA ILE A 93 12.83 0.56 10.42
C ILE A 93 11.60 1.18 9.75
N LEU A 94 10.77 0.35 9.10
CA LEU A 94 9.53 0.79 8.47
C LEU A 94 8.56 1.41 9.48
N ASN A 95 8.40 0.83 10.66
CA ASN A 95 7.54 1.37 11.72
C ASN A 95 8.03 2.72 12.24
N LEU A 96 9.35 2.93 12.35
CA LEU A 96 9.90 4.23 12.74
C LEU A 96 9.80 5.27 11.61
N LEU A 97 9.92 4.84 10.35
CA LEU A 97 9.62 5.69 9.21
C LEU A 97 8.14 6.12 9.20
N ALA A 98 7.22 5.21 9.50
CA ALA A 98 5.79 5.51 9.59
C ALA A 98 5.47 6.53 10.71
N GLN A 99 6.27 6.54 11.78
CA GLN A 99 6.20 7.55 12.84
C GLN A 99 6.78 8.91 12.44
N GLY A 100 7.37 9.03 11.25
CA GLY A 100 7.96 10.26 10.74
C GLY A 100 9.38 10.54 11.27
N LEU A 101 10.07 9.52 11.80
CA LEU A 101 11.47 9.69 12.23
C LEU A 101 12.40 9.81 11.02
N THR A 102 13.42 10.67 11.16
CA THR A 102 14.51 10.80 10.19
C THR A 102 15.46 9.61 10.26
N ASN A 103 16.18 9.31 9.18
CA ASN A 103 17.16 8.22 9.14
C ASN A 103 18.22 8.33 10.26
N LYS A 104 18.58 9.55 10.68
CA LYS A 104 19.47 9.80 11.82
C LYS A 104 18.85 9.38 13.14
N GLN A 105 17.58 9.72 13.39
CA GLN A 105 16.87 9.33 14.61
C GLN A 105 16.66 7.82 14.66
N ILE A 106 16.32 7.20 13.52
CA ILE A 106 16.19 5.74 13.41
C ILE A 106 17.52 5.05 13.73
N ALA A 107 18.63 5.56 13.19
CA ALA A 107 19.96 5.05 13.46
C ALA A 107 20.32 5.11 14.95
N GLN A 108 20.01 6.23 15.62
CA GLN A 108 20.20 6.39 17.06
C GLN A 108 19.33 5.42 17.88
N GLN A 109 18.04 5.30 17.54
CA GLN A 109 17.10 4.47 18.29
C GLN A 109 17.39 2.97 18.15
N LEU A 110 17.94 2.55 17.01
CA LEU A 110 18.25 1.15 16.72
C LEU A 110 19.73 0.79 16.96
N SER A 111 20.54 1.71 17.46
CA SER A 111 22.00 1.57 17.63
C SER A 111 22.71 1.10 16.35
N LEU A 112 22.38 1.73 15.21
CA LEU A 112 22.98 1.45 13.90
C LEU A 112 23.69 2.69 13.33
N SER A 113 24.53 2.48 12.33
CA SER A 113 24.99 3.58 11.49
C SER A 113 23.88 4.09 10.56
N GLN A 114 23.89 5.39 10.22
CA GLN A 114 22.98 5.94 9.22
C GLN A 114 23.11 5.24 7.86
N ARG A 115 24.32 4.82 7.50
CA ARG A 115 24.59 4.03 6.28
C ARG A 115 23.82 2.71 6.29
N THR A 116 23.84 1.99 7.41
CA THR A 116 23.11 0.72 7.57
C THR A 116 21.61 0.93 7.46
N VAL A 117 21.08 1.98 8.09
CA VAL A 117 19.66 2.34 7.97
C VAL A 117 19.30 2.66 6.51
N ASN A 118 20.12 3.44 5.81
CA ASN A 118 19.88 3.77 4.40
C ASN A 118 19.85 2.54 3.50
N LEU A 119 20.71 1.55 3.75
CA LEU A 119 20.72 0.27 3.02
C LEU A 119 19.41 -0.49 3.23
N HIS A 120 18.97 -0.65 4.49
CA HIS A 120 17.68 -1.29 4.76
C HIS A 120 16.50 -0.53 4.15
N ILE A 121 16.52 0.81 4.15
CA ILE A 121 15.48 1.62 3.49
C ILE A 121 15.49 1.41 1.97
N ALA A 122 16.65 1.25 1.35
CA ALA A 122 16.74 0.92 -0.07
C ALA A 122 16.13 -0.45 -0.38
N GLU A 123 16.40 -1.46 0.45
CA GLU A 123 15.77 -2.77 0.32
C GLU A 123 14.26 -2.73 0.55
N ILE A 124 13.79 -1.96 1.56
CA ILE A 124 12.36 -1.74 1.81
C ILE A 124 11.71 -1.09 0.58
N LYS A 125 12.32 -0.03 0.04
CA LYS A 125 11.86 0.63 -1.19
C LYS A 125 11.72 -0.36 -2.34
N ASN A 126 12.74 -1.18 -2.58
CA ASN A 126 12.71 -2.20 -3.63
C ASN A 126 11.59 -3.22 -3.40
N LYS A 127 11.43 -3.72 -2.17
CA LYS A 127 10.39 -4.70 -1.80
C LYS A 127 8.98 -4.12 -1.86
N MET A 128 8.82 -2.82 -1.64
CA MET A 128 7.57 -2.08 -1.79
C MET A 128 7.38 -1.49 -3.20
N SER A 129 8.32 -1.74 -4.13
CA SER A 129 8.39 -1.13 -5.47
C SER A 129 8.35 0.43 -5.46
N ALA A 130 8.73 1.06 -4.36
CA ALA A 130 8.53 2.47 -4.08
C ALA A 130 9.78 3.31 -4.39
N GLN A 131 9.59 4.55 -4.83
CA GLN A 131 10.69 5.47 -5.13
C GLN A 131 11.03 6.38 -3.95
N THR A 132 10.04 6.71 -3.12
CA THR A 132 10.22 7.58 -1.94
C THR A 132 9.92 6.84 -0.64
N ASN A 133 10.45 7.36 0.48
CA ASN A 133 10.16 6.81 1.81
C ASN A 133 8.66 6.91 2.13
N ALA A 134 8.03 8.03 1.77
CA ALA A 134 6.59 8.22 1.94
C ALA A 134 5.78 7.21 1.12
N GLN A 135 6.17 6.95 -0.13
CA GLN A 135 5.54 5.90 -0.94
C GLN A 135 5.74 4.51 -0.32
N SER A 136 6.92 4.23 0.23
CA SER A 136 7.21 2.95 0.90
C SER A 136 6.29 2.74 2.10
N VAL A 137 6.15 3.76 2.94
CA VAL A 137 5.27 3.73 4.10
C VAL A 137 3.81 3.57 3.69
N ASN A 138 3.32 4.35 2.71
CA ASN A 138 1.94 4.23 2.21
C ASN A 138 1.63 2.83 1.67
N ARG A 139 2.54 2.26 0.89
CA ARG A 139 2.36 0.90 0.36
C ARG A 139 2.38 -0.14 1.45
N ALA A 140 3.31 0.01 2.40
CA ALA A 140 3.42 -0.92 3.51
C ALA A 140 2.21 -0.85 4.45
N MET A 141 1.61 0.32 4.64
CA MET A 141 0.35 0.49 5.40
C MET A 141 -0.80 -0.23 4.72
N ALA A 142 -1.02 0.02 3.44
CA ALA A 142 -2.12 -0.61 2.70
C ALA A 142 -1.94 -2.13 2.50
N LEU A 143 -0.73 -2.65 2.71
CA LEU A 143 -0.40 -4.08 2.78
C LEU A 143 -0.43 -4.66 4.21
N GLY A 144 -0.70 -3.84 5.23
CA GLY A 144 -0.80 -4.29 6.63
C GLY A 144 0.53 -4.47 7.36
N TYR A 145 1.66 -4.05 6.79
CA TYR A 145 2.99 -4.17 7.43
C TYR A 145 3.22 -3.16 8.57
N CYS A 146 2.55 -2.01 8.53
CA CYS A 146 2.66 -0.99 9.55
C CYS A 146 1.34 -0.24 9.72
N ARG A 147 1.12 0.30 10.93
CA ARG A 147 -0.10 1.07 11.23
C ARG A 147 0.14 2.57 11.00
N PRO A 148 -0.89 3.32 10.60
CA PRO A 148 -0.80 4.77 10.43
C PRO A 148 -0.48 5.45 11.76
N PHE A 149 0.62 6.21 11.79
CA PHE A 149 0.95 7.04 12.95
C PHE A 149 0.34 8.43 12.78
N MET A 150 -0.86 8.61 13.34
CA MET A 150 -1.54 9.90 13.37
C MET A 150 -0.83 10.83 14.36
N ARG A 151 0.09 11.67 13.86
CA ARG A 151 0.72 12.71 14.70
C ARG A 151 -0.36 13.70 15.13
N LYS A 152 -0.72 13.71 16.41
CA LYS A 152 -1.59 14.76 16.98
C LYS A 152 -0.99 16.11 16.61
N ARG A 153 -1.69 16.91 15.80
CA ARG A 153 -1.31 18.31 15.59
C ARG A 153 -1.32 18.97 16.98
N LYS A 154 -0.19 19.58 17.36
CA LYS A 154 -0.21 20.54 18.46
C LYS A 154 -1.20 21.64 18.05
N ALA A 155 -2.26 21.78 18.84
CA ALA A 155 -3.14 22.93 18.80
C ALA A 155 -2.34 24.20 19.13
#